data_AF-B5AAU7-F1
#
_entry.id   AF-B5AAU7-F1
#
_cell.length_a   1.000
_cell.length_b   1.000
_cell.length_c   1.000
_cell.angle_alpha   90.00
_cell.angle_beta   90.00
_cell.angle_gamma   90.00
#
_symmetry.space_group_name_H-M   'P 1'
#
loop_
_entity.id
_entity.type
_entity.pdbx_description
1 polymer ?
#
loop_
_entity_poly.entity_id
_entity_poly.type
_entity_poly.pdbx_seq_one_letter_code
_entity_poly.pdbx_strand_id
1 'polypeptide(L)'
;CYLSEDHMLGARENLRLLARMNRLSPHPCLQDRKDFGLPQEMVEGNQLQKDQAISVLHEMLQQCLNLFYTEHSSAAWNTTLLEQLCTGLQQQLEDLDACLGPVMGEKDSDMGRMGPILTVKKYFQDIHVYLKEKEYSDCAWEIIRVEMMRALSSSTTLQKRLRKMGGDLNSL
;
A
#
# COMPACT_ATOMS: atom_id res chain seq x y z
N CYS A 1 14.61 -14.07 -1.75
CA CYS A 1 13.69 -13.33 -0.86
C CYS A 1 12.70 -14.27 -0.17
N TYR A 2 12.64 -14.19 1.15
CA TYR A 2 11.61 -14.78 2.02
C TYR A 2 11.06 -13.67 2.91
N LEU A 3 9.73 -13.48 2.94
CA LEU A 3 9.10 -12.52 3.85
C LEU A 3 8.93 -13.18 5.22
N SER A 4 9.48 -12.54 6.26
CA SER A 4 9.44 -13.04 7.63
C SER A 4 8.01 -13.01 8.21
N GLU A 5 7.81 -13.70 9.34
CA GLU A 5 6.56 -13.55 10.09
C GLU A 5 6.40 -12.14 10.67
N ASP A 6 7.51 -11.48 11.00
CA ASP A 6 7.49 -10.11 11.51
C ASP A 6 6.95 -9.14 10.45
N HIS A 7 7.29 -9.33 9.17
CA HIS A 7 6.71 -8.57 8.06
C HIS A 7 5.18 -8.71 8.01
N MET A 8 4.67 -9.94 8.18
CA MET A 8 3.23 -10.22 8.19
C MET A 8 2.52 -9.64 9.42
N LEU A 9 3.21 -9.60 10.57
CA LEU A 9 2.70 -8.96 11.78
C LEU A 9 2.64 -7.43 11.61
N GLY A 10 3.68 -6.83 11.02
CA GLY A 10 3.71 -5.41 10.66
C GLY A 10 2.54 -5.02 9.76
N ALA A 11 2.25 -5.81 8.72
CA ALA A 11 1.11 -5.58 7.84
C ALA A 11 -0.23 -5.55 8.59
N ARG A 12 -0.42 -6.48 9.54
CA ARG A 12 -1.65 -6.55 10.36
C ARG A 12 -1.76 -5.37 11.31
N GLU A 13 -0.64 -4.93 11.88
CA GLU A 13 -0.62 -3.79 12.78
C GLU A 13 -0.90 -2.49 12.04
N ASN A 14 -0.33 -2.30 10.85
CA ASN A 14 -0.65 -1.17 9.96
C ASN A 14 -2.15 -1.08 9.66
N LEU A 15 -2.81 -2.21 9.37
CA LEU A 15 -4.26 -2.25 9.18
C LEU A 15 -5.04 -1.90 10.45
N ARG A 16 -4.60 -2.36 11.62
CA ARG A 16 -5.24 -2.02 12.91
C ARG A 16 -5.11 -0.53 13.22
N LEU A 17 -3.93 0.05 13.00
CA LEU A 17 -3.70 1.49 13.17
C LEU A 17 -4.63 2.30 12.26
N LEU A 18 -4.71 1.93 10.98
CA LEU A 18 -5.60 2.59 10.01
C LEU A 18 -7.09 2.46 10.38
N ALA A 19 -7.50 1.32 10.94
CA ALA A 19 -8.87 1.13 11.44
C ALA A 19 -9.17 2.02 12.66
N ARG A 20 -8.18 2.22 13.56
CA ARG A 20 -8.30 3.08 14.75
C ARG A 20 -8.31 4.56 14.43
N MET A 21 -7.85 4.97 13.25
CA MET A 21 -7.92 6.36 12.78
C MET A 21 -9.31 6.80 12.31
N ASN A 22 -10.32 5.94 12.43
CA ASN A 22 -11.71 6.31 12.18
C ASN A 22 -12.16 7.42 13.16
N ARG A 23 -12.47 8.61 12.63
CA ARG A 23 -13.00 9.74 13.40
C ARG A 23 -14.49 9.95 13.20
N LEU A 24 -15.06 9.44 12.10
CA LEU A 24 -16.42 9.72 11.66
C LEU A 24 -17.13 8.44 11.22
N SER A 25 -18.42 8.30 11.56
CA SER A 25 -19.27 7.33 10.88
C SER A 25 -19.19 7.61 9.36
N PRO A 26 -19.03 6.62 8.46
CA PRO A 26 -18.98 6.89 7.02
C PRO A 26 -20.29 7.42 6.43
N HIS A 27 -21.39 7.36 7.19
CA HIS A 27 -22.75 7.67 6.71
C HIS A 27 -22.97 9.15 6.30
N PRO A 28 -22.40 10.17 6.96
CA PRO A 28 -22.48 11.55 6.49
C PRO A 28 -21.63 11.79 5.22
N CYS A 29 -20.59 10.99 5.01
CA CYS A 29 -19.65 11.15 3.89
C CYS A 29 -20.07 10.37 2.62
N LEU A 30 -21.30 9.84 2.60
CA LEU A 30 -21.80 9.04 1.47
C LEU A 30 -21.81 9.81 0.14
N GLN A 31 -22.02 11.13 0.18
CA GLN A 31 -22.04 11.98 -1.01
C GLN A 31 -20.65 12.15 -1.65
N ASP A 32 -19.58 11.94 -0.88
CA ASP A 32 -18.20 12.06 -1.34
C ASP A 32 -17.62 10.73 -1.82
N ARG A 33 -18.37 9.62 -1.72
CA ARG A 33 -17.92 8.31 -2.19
C ARG A 33 -17.49 8.38 -3.65
N LYS A 34 -16.29 7.85 -3.90
CA LYS A 34 -15.71 7.66 -5.23
C LYS A 34 -15.19 6.23 -5.32
N ASP A 35 -15.44 5.59 -6.46
CA ASP A 35 -14.72 4.37 -6.79
C ASP A 35 -13.40 4.76 -7.45
N PHE A 36 -12.29 4.40 -6.81
CA PHE A 36 -10.94 4.66 -7.29
C PHE A 36 -10.44 3.55 -8.24
N GLY A 37 -11.19 2.46 -8.40
CA GLY A 37 -10.80 1.38 -9.30
C GLY A 37 -9.51 0.69 -8.87
N LEU A 38 -9.43 0.26 -7.60
CA LEU A 38 -8.29 -0.50 -7.06
C LEU A 38 -7.90 -1.63 -8.06
N PRO A 39 -6.66 -1.64 -8.57
CA PRO A 39 -6.23 -2.62 -9.57
C PRO A 39 -6.02 -3.99 -8.94
N GLN A 40 -7.13 -4.72 -8.71
CA GLN A 40 -7.20 -5.94 -7.92
C GLN A 40 -6.21 -7.01 -8.38
N GLU A 41 -6.07 -7.19 -9.70
CA GLU A 41 -5.15 -8.17 -10.29
C GLU A 41 -3.69 -7.91 -9.90
N MET A 42 -3.30 -6.64 -9.76
CA MET A 42 -1.94 -6.23 -9.37
C MET A 42 -1.76 -6.38 -7.85
N VAL A 43 -2.70 -5.87 -7.05
CA VAL A 43 -2.56 -5.83 -5.58
C VAL A 43 -2.74 -7.20 -4.92
N GLU A 44 -3.43 -8.15 -5.56
CA GLU A 44 -3.48 -9.55 -5.13
C GLU A 44 -2.36 -10.40 -5.76
N GLY A 45 -1.81 -9.91 -6.89
CA GLY A 45 -0.71 -10.48 -7.65
C GLY A 45 -1.00 -11.79 -8.36
N ASN A 46 -2.26 -12.07 -8.74
CA ASN A 46 -2.70 -13.33 -9.35
C ASN A 46 -1.88 -13.71 -10.59
N GLN A 47 -1.45 -12.73 -11.36
CA GLN A 47 -0.72 -12.93 -12.62
C GLN A 47 0.74 -12.45 -12.56
N LEU A 48 1.25 -12.07 -11.38
CA LEU A 48 2.58 -11.49 -11.25
C LEU A 48 3.64 -12.55 -10.96
N GLN A 49 4.79 -12.44 -11.63
CA GLN A 49 6.00 -13.16 -11.25
C GLN A 49 6.52 -12.64 -9.91
N LYS A 50 7.34 -13.43 -9.20
CA LYS A 50 7.82 -13.11 -7.84
C LYS A 50 8.44 -11.71 -7.75
N ASP A 51 9.32 -11.34 -8.67
CA ASP A 51 10.02 -10.04 -8.63
C ASP A 51 9.07 -8.88 -8.96
N GLN A 52 8.10 -9.10 -9.86
CA GLN A 52 7.06 -8.12 -10.14
C GLN A 52 6.14 -7.94 -8.93
N ALA A 53 5.77 -9.02 -8.25
CA ALA A 53 4.95 -8.99 -7.05
C ALA A 53 5.66 -8.25 -5.90
N ILE A 54 6.97 -8.44 -5.71
CA ILE A 54 7.76 -7.67 -4.74
C ILE A 54 7.77 -6.19 -5.13
N SER A 55 8.06 -5.85 -6.40
CA SER A 55 8.06 -4.45 -6.85
C SER A 55 6.68 -3.78 -6.75
N VAL A 56 5.59 -4.49 -7.03
CA VAL A 56 4.21 -3.98 -6.89
C VAL A 56 3.86 -3.75 -5.42
N LEU A 57 4.21 -4.69 -4.54
CA LEU A 57 3.99 -4.52 -3.10
C LEU A 57 4.81 -3.34 -2.55
N HIS A 58 6.08 -3.24 -2.94
CA HIS A 58 6.93 -2.12 -2.58
C HIS A 58 6.31 -0.79 -3.03
N GLU A 59 5.89 -0.68 -4.30
CA GLU A 59 5.23 0.52 -4.80
C GLU A 59 3.93 0.85 -4.04
N MET A 60 3.10 -0.14 -3.74
CA MET A 60 1.87 0.05 -2.95
C MET A 60 2.18 0.65 -1.57
N LEU A 61 3.16 0.09 -0.85
CA LEU A 61 3.54 0.57 0.48
C LEU A 61 4.18 1.96 0.42
N GLN A 62 5.02 2.23 -0.59
CA GLN A 62 5.65 3.52 -0.80
C GLN A 62 4.61 4.61 -1.06
N GLN A 63 3.61 4.34 -1.91
CA GLN A 63 2.55 5.30 -2.20
C GLN A 63 1.66 5.54 -0.97
N CYS A 64 1.36 4.51 -0.17
CA CYS A 64 0.69 4.69 1.13
C CYS A 64 1.51 5.58 2.08
N LEU A 65 2.82 5.36 2.19
CA LEU A 65 3.69 6.18 3.03
C LEU A 65 3.68 7.63 2.55
N ASN A 66 3.81 7.87 1.24
CA ASN A 66 3.77 9.21 0.66
C ASN A 66 2.43 9.93 0.88
N LEU A 67 1.32 9.18 0.89
CA LEU A 67 -0.02 9.71 1.15
C LEU A 67 -0.16 10.18 2.61
N PHE A 68 0.33 9.38 3.54
CA PHE A 68 0.19 9.62 4.98
C PHE A 68 1.25 10.56 5.56
N TYR A 69 2.42 10.63 4.93
CA TYR A 69 3.49 11.54 5.33
C TYR A 69 3.30 12.95 4.73
N THR A 70 2.14 13.55 4.99
CA THR A 70 1.78 14.90 4.52
C THR A 70 1.19 15.75 5.63
N GLU A 71 1.33 17.07 5.53
CA GLU A 71 0.73 18.03 6.48
C GLU A 71 -0.81 17.93 6.51
N HIS A 72 -1.43 17.65 5.38
CA HIS A 72 -2.89 17.45 5.31
C HIS A 72 -3.34 16.19 6.07
N SER A 73 -2.54 15.11 6.02
CA SER A 73 -2.82 13.90 6.79
C SER A 73 -2.63 14.14 8.29
N SER A 74 -1.59 14.86 8.69
CA SER A 74 -1.35 15.17 10.11
C SER A 74 -2.41 16.10 10.71
N ALA A 75 -2.98 17.00 9.92
CA ALA A 75 -4.13 17.82 10.34
C ALA A 75 -5.42 16.99 10.49
N ALA A 76 -5.63 16.00 9.60
CA ALA A 76 -6.85 15.20 9.58
C ALA A 76 -6.88 14.12 10.67
N TRP A 77 -5.73 13.52 11.03
CA TRP A 77 -5.67 12.27 11.80
C TRP A 77 -5.01 12.40 13.17
N ASN A 78 -5.12 11.37 14.01
CA ASN A 78 -4.39 11.32 15.27
C ASN A 78 -2.89 11.16 14.98
N THR A 79 -2.09 12.16 15.32
CA THR A 79 -0.66 12.22 14.98
C THR A 79 0.14 11.04 15.53
N THR A 80 -0.15 10.56 16.74
CA THR A 80 0.53 9.38 17.31
C THR A 80 0.22 8.11 16.54
N LEU A 81 -1.04 7.88 16.16
CA LEU A 81 -1.40 6.72 15.34
C LEU A 81 -0.82 6.82 13.92
N LEU A 82 -0.77 8.02 13.36
CA LEU A 82 -0.19 8.31 12.06
C LEU A 82 1.33 8.04 12.04
N GLU A 83 2.05 8.52 13.05
CA GLU A 83 3.48 8.24 13.23
C GLU A 83 3.74 6.73 13.31
N GLN A 84 2.97 6.01 14.13
CA GLN A 84 3.07 4.55 14.24
C GLN A 84 2.81 3.85 12.90
N LEU A 85 1.82 4.32 12.13
CA LEU A 85 1.53 3.76 10.81
C LEU A 85 2.67 4.02 9.83
N CYS A 86 3.18 5.25 9.77
CA CYS A 86 4.30 5.60 8.89
C CYS A 86 5.56 4.81 9.24
N THR A 87 5.90 4.65 10.52
CA THR A 87 7.01 3.80 10.97
C THR A 87 6.80 2.34 10.57
N GLY A 88 5.59 1.80 10.76
CA GLY A 88 5.28 0.42 10.38
C GLY A 88 5.33 0.18 8.87
N LEU A 89 4.89 1.14 8.05
CA LEU A 89 5.02 1.09 6.59
C LEU A 89 6.48 1.16 6.15
N GLN A 90 7.26 2.06 6.75
CA GLN A 90 8.69 2.20 6.49
C GLN A 90 9.45 0.90 6.79
N GLN A 91 9.15 0.25 7.92
CA GLN A 91 9.78 -1.03 8.26
C GLN A 91 9.48 -2.12 7.23
N GLN A 92 8.24 -2.18 6.73
CA GLN A 92 7.87 -3.12 5.68
C GLN A 92 8.57 -2.84 4.34
N LEU A 93 8.84 -1.57 4.02
CA LEU A 93 9.61 -1.20 2.84
C LEU A 93 11.06 -1.66 2.96
N GLU A 94 11.70 -1.43 4.11
CA GLU A 94 13.07 -1.88 4.38
C GLU A 94 13.22 -3.41 4.25
N ASP A 95 12.23 -4.18 4.72
CA ASP A 95 12.19 -5.63 4.54
C ASP A 95 12.15 -6.03 3.05
N LEU A 96 11.43 -5.25 2.22
CA LEU A 96 11.29 -5.50 0.79
C LEU A 96 12.51 -5.04 -0.01
N ASP A 97 13.21 -3.99 0.44
CA ASP A 97 14.46 -3.53 -0.18
C ASP A 97 15.56 -4.60 -0.05
N ALA A 98 15.64 -5.26 1.10
CA ALA A 98 16.51 -6.42 1.30
C ALA A 98 16.23 -7.56 0.29
N CYS A 99 15.02 -7.59 -0.29
CA CYS A 99 14.61 -8.56 -1.29
C CYS A 99 14.89 -8.15 -2.74
N LEU A 100 15.00 -6.84 -3.04
CA LEU A 100 15.15 -6.33 -4.41
C LEU A 100 16.60 -6.28 -4.89
N GLY A 101 17.59 -6.43 -4.00
CA GLY A 101 19.02 -6.31 -4.33
C GLY A 101 19.41 -4.88 -4.72
N PRO A 102 20.72 -4.56 -4.90
CA PRO A 102 21.10 -3.26 -5.42
C PRO A 102 20.55 -3.10 -6.83
N VAL A 103 19.71 -2.09 -7.04
CA VAL A 103 19.16 -1.68 -8.34
C VAL A 103 20.32 -1.12 -9.19
N MET A 104 21.23 -1.98 -9.62
CA MET A 104 22.32 -1.61 -10.50
C MET A 104 21.89 -1.90 -11.94
N GLY A 105 21.46 -0.82 -12.59
CA GLY A 105 21.27 -0.64 -14.04
C GLY A 105 21.25 -1.87 -14.92
N GLU A 106 20.06 -2.38 -15.21
CA GLU A 106 19.77 -3.05 -16.49
C GLU A 106 18.52 -2.42 -17.10
N LYS A 107 18.77 -1.37 -17.89
CA LYS A 107 17.94 -1.06 -19.07
C LYS A 107 17.99 -2.31 -19.94
N ASP A 108 16.90 -3.09 -20.02
CA ASP A 108 16.48 -3.82 -21.24
C ASP A 108 15.32 -4.84 -21.06
N SER A 109 14.52 -4.77 -19.98
CA SER A 109 13.21 -5.49 -19.92
C SER A 109 12.03 -4.63 -19.40
N ASP A 110 12.22 -3.32 -19.33
CA ASP A 110 11.47 -2.40 -18.47
C ASP A 110 9.97 -2.28 -18.75
N MET A 111 9.50 -2.50 -19.98
CA MET A 111 8.10 -2.21 -20.32
C MET A 111 7.10 -3.18 -19.67
N GLY A 112 7.43 -4.48 -19.61
CA GLY A 112 6.58 -5.51 -19.01
C GLY A 112 6.61 -5.51 -17.47
N ARG A 113 7.73 -5.08 -16.87
CA ARG A 113 7.89 -4.97 -15.41
C ARG A 113 7.29 -3.67 -14.86
N MET A 114 7.36 -2.56 -15.62
CA MET A 114 6.80 -1.27 -15.23
C MET A 114 5.27 -1.22 -15.32
N GLY A 115 4.64 -1.99 -16.21
CA GLY A 115 3.18 -1.94 -16.42
C GLY A 115 2.35 -2.04 -15.12
N PRO A 116 2.57 -3.08 -14.29
CA PRO A 116 1.91 -3.21 -12.99
C PRO A 116 2.18 -2.03 -12.04
N ILE A 117 3.43 -1.58 -11.95
CA ILE A 117 3.86 -0.47 -11.07
C ILE A 117 3.19 0.84 -11.51
N LEU A 118 3.18 1.13 -12.82
CA LEU A 118 2.53 2.31 -13.39
C LEU A 118 1.02 2.29 -13.11
N THR A 119 0.39 1.12 -13.14
CA THR A 119 -1.03 0.96 -12.82
C THR A 119 -1.30 1.34 -11.36
N VAL A 120 -0.45 0.89 -10.43
CA VAL A 120 -0.52 1.29 -9.01
C VAL A 120 -0.31 2.80 -8.86
N LYS A 121 0.71 3.38 -9.50
CA LYS A 121 0.97 4.83 -9.45
C LYS A 121 -0.23 5.64 -9.93
N LYS A 122 -0.88 5.20 -11.01
CA LYS A 122 -2.05 5.88 -11.57
C LYS A 122 -3.24 5.85 -10.61
N TYR A 123 -3.47 4.72 -9.95
CA TYR A 123 -4.46 4.59 -8.89
C TYR A 123 -4.22 5.59 -7.73
N PHE A 124 -2.98 5.75 -7.27
CA PHE A 124 -2.66 6.75 -6.22
C PHE A 124 -2.71 8.19 -6.73
N GLN A 125 -2.39 8.44 -8.00
CA GLN A 125 -2.58 9.75 -8.61
C GLN A 125 -4.06 10.17 -8.55
N ASP A 126 -4.99 9.27 -8.87
CA ASP A 126 -6.43 9.55 -8.81
C ASP A 126 -6.92 9.83 -7.37
N ILE A 127 -6.31 9.18 -6.37
CA ILE A 127 -6.52 9.48 -4.94
C ILE A 127 -6.06 10.90 -4.59
N HIS A 128 -4.85 11.29 -5.01
CA HIS A 128 -4.33 12.63 -4.76
C HIS A 128 -5.15 13.72 -5.46
N VAL A 129 -5.62 13.45 -6.69
CA VAL A 129 -6.53 14.36 -7.41
C VAL A 129 -7.84 14.52 -6.65
N TYR A 130 -8.45 13.42 -6.20
CA TYR A 130 -9.68 13.46 -5.41
C TYR A 130 -9.52 14.27 -4.11
N LEU A 131 -8.42 14.05 -3.36
CA LEU A 131 -8.17 14.79 -2.13
C LEU A 131 -8.08 16.31 -2.39
N LYS A 132 -7.47 16.72 -3.50
CA LYS A 132 -7.41 18.12 -3.93
C LYS A 132 -8.79 18.66 -4.33
N GLU A 133 -9.55 17.91 -5.11
CA GLU A 133 -10.92 18.27 -5.54
C GLU A 133 -11.87 18.45 -4.35
N LYS A 134 -11.66 17.68 -3.28
CA LYS A 134 -12.44 17.74 -2.04
C LYS A 134 -11.82 18.63 -0.96
N GLU A 135 -10.82 19.42 -1.34
CA GLU A 135 -10.13 20.39 -0.48
C GLU A 135 -9.64 19.78 0.85
N TYR A 136 -9.24 18.51 0.81
CA TYR A 136 -8.77 17.75 1.98
C TYR A 136 -9.77 17.76 3.17
N SER A 137 -11.07 17.82 2.88
CA SER A 137 -12.12 17.77 3.90
C SER A 137 -12.08 16.48 4.74
N ASP A 138 -12.66 16.52 5.94
CA ASP A 138 -12.75 15.36 6.83
C ASP A 138 -13.44 14.16 6.15
N CYS A 139 -14.47 14.41 5.34
CA CYS A 139 -15.13 13.35 4.58
C CYS A 139 -14.24 12.78 3.48
N ALA A 140 -13.44 13.60 2.80
CA ALA A 140 -12.47 13.10 1.84
C ALA A 140 -11.48 12.14 2.49
N TRP A 141 -10.95 12.51 3.66
CA TRP A 141 -10.03 11.67 4.42
C TRP A 141 -10.66 10.39 4.95
N GLU A 142 -11.93 10.42 5.37
CA GLU A 142 -12.65 9.19 5.78
C GLU A 142 -12.84 8.25 4.58
N ILE A 143 -13.17 8.77 3.39
CA ILE A 143 -13.23 7.97 2.15
C ILE A 143 -11.86 7.37 1.82
N ILE A 144 -10.78 8.16 1.90
CA ILE A 144 -9.42 7.66 1.66
C ILE A 144 -9.00 6.62 2.70
N ARG A 145 -9.35 6.80 3.98
CA ARG A 145 -9.08 5.81 5.03
C ARG A 145 -9.73 4.46 4.70
N VAL A 146 -11.00 4.48 4.28
CA VAL A 146 -11.73 3.27 3.85
C VAL A 146 -11.09 2.62 2.63
N GLU A 147 -10.69 3.42 1.64
CA GLU A 147 -10.04 2.92 0.44
C GLU A 147 -8.66 2.33 0.73
N MET A 148 -7.86 2.95 1.60
CA MET A 148 -6.57 2.43 2.02
C MET A 148 -6.71 1.16 2.86
N MET A 149 -7.76 1.03 3.69
CA MET A 149 -8.06 -0.24 4.35
C MET A 149 -8.33 -1.35 3.33
N ARG A 150 -9.11 -1.06 2.27
CA ARG A 150 -9.38 -2.01 1.18
C ARG A 150 -8.08 -2.42 0.48
N ALA A 151 -7.28 -1.44 0.04
CA ALA A 151 -6.05 -1.65 -0.69
C ALA A 151 -5.00 -2.45 0.09
N LEU A 152 -4.74 -2.07 1.36
CA LEU A 152 -3.80 -2.77 2.22
C LEU A 152 -4.31 -4.16 2.63
N SER A 153 -5.63 -4.34 2.78
CA SER A 153 -6.19 -5.66 3.04
C SER A 153 -5.97 -6.61 1.86
N SER A 154 -6.22 -6.13 0.63
CA SER A 154 -5.94 -6.88 -0.60
C SER A 154 -4.45 -7.22 -0.74
N SER A 155 -3.55 -6.29 -0.41
CA SER A 155 -2.11 -6.55 -0.47
C SER A 155 -1.63 -7.62 0.51
N THR A 156 -2.36 -7.91 1.59
CA THR A 156 -2.02 -9.05 2.47
C THR A 156 -2.12 -10.41 1.76
N THR A 157 -2.97 -10.53 0.72
CA THR A 157 -3.03 -11.72 -0.13
C THR A 157 -1.74 -11.88 -0.92
N LEU A 158 -1.23 -10.79 -1.49
CA LEU A 158 0.04 -10.77 -2.20
C LEU A 158 1.22 -11.11 -1.28
N GLN A 159 1.28 -10.51 -0.09
CA GLN A 159 2.30 -10.80 0.93
C GLN A 159 2.31 -12.29 1.33
N LYS A 160 1.14 -12.89 1.59
CA LYS A 160 1.02 -14.32 1.90
C LYS A 160 1.55 -15.20 0.77
N ARG A 161 1.34 -14.81 -0.49
CA ARG A 161 1.83 -15.55 -1.66
C ARG A 161 3.34 -15.44 -1.81
N LEU A 162 3.87 -14.23 -1.68
CA LEU A 162 5.33 -14.00 -1.69
C LEU A 162 6.04 -14.83 -0.62
N ARG A 163 5.42 -14.97 0.57
CA ARG A 163 5.92 -15.85 1.62
C ARG A 163 5.92 -17.33 1.21
N LYS A 164 4.82 -17.85 0.63
CA LYS A 164 4.75 -19.24 0.13
C LYS A 164 5.82 -19.52 -0.92
N MET A 165 5.95 -18.63 -1.91
CA MET A 165 6.98 -18.71 -2.96
C MET A 165 8.43 -18.57 -2.44
N GLY A 166 8.61 -18.13 -1.19
CA GLY A 166 9.91 -18.09 -0.51
C GLY A 166 10.24 -19.39 0.24
N GLY A 167 9.23 -20.13 0.70
CA GLY A 167 9.40 -21.36 1.48
C GLY A 167 9.78 -22.59 0.64
N ASP A 168 9.40 -22.62 -0.63
CA ASP A 168 9.66 -23.77 -1.52
C ASP A 168 11.16 -23.95 -1.87
N LEU A 169 12.00 -22.94 -1.63
CA LEU A 169 13.45 -22.99 -1.88
C LEU A 169 14.26 -23.61 -0.72
N ASN A 170 13.66 -23.86 0.44
CA ASN A 170 14.31 -24.50 1.59
C ASN A 170 13.99 -26.01 1.71
N SER A 171 13.45 -26.62 0.65
CA SER A 171 13.01 -28.04 0.64
C SER A 171 13.87 -28.95 -0.24
N LEU A 172 15.14 -28.59 -0.52
CA LEU A 172 16.10 -29.42 -1.27
C LEU A 172 17.39 -29.60 -0.50
#